data_AF-A9YF52-F1
#
_entry.id   AF-A9YF52-F1
#
_cell.length_a   1.000
_cell.length_b   1.000
_cell.length_c   1.000
_cell.angle_alpha   90.00
_cell.angle_beta   90.00
_cell.angle_gamma   90.00
#
_symmetry.space_group_name_H-M   'P 1'
#
loop_
_entity.id
_entity.type
_entity.pdbx_description
1 polymer ?
#
loop_
_entity_poly.entity_id
_entity_poly.type
_entity_poly.pdbx_seq_one_letter_code
_entity_poly.pdbx_strand_id
1 'polypeptide(L)'
;DLKASLRFAYDVTPLEYENVEITFVTTNNIHINTGQKKSGCVLYVDSIVSLGVTDNFIKGDKVDVFGLPYNFSSPNVDNIYGGVVKHSDDKHQSLQFVGILNQDGEETSLPSDTILIKHKQFTLQEFDFKIRKFLMENYSIYDSESRYISGSFFLATKDSKHYEVNLFNKDDKLLGRDRFFKRYRDNKVFNSEEISHFDIYLKTH
;
A
#
# COMPACT_ATOMS: atom_id res chain seq x y z
N ASP A 1 -17.68 6.47 -13.96
CA ASP A 1 -17.79 6.49 -12.48
C ASP A 1 -16.73 5.68 -11.75
N LEU A 2 -16.67 4.34 -11.90
CA LEU A 2 -15.74 3.50 -11.12
C LEU A 2 -14.28 3.94 -11.28
N LYS A 3 -13.79 4.05 -12.51
CA LYS A 3 -12.41 4.51 -12.80
C LYS A 3 -12.11 5.86 -12.18
N ALA A 4 -13.04 6.80 -12.24
CA ALA A 4 -12.88 8.11 -11.61
C ALA A 4 -12.76 8.01 -10.08
N SER A 5 -13.54 7.15 -9.42
CA SER A 5 -13.42 6.87 -7.99
C SER A 5 -12.06 6.25 -7.63
N LEU A 6 -11.59 5.28 -8.42
CA LEU A 6 -10.29 4.62 -8.23
C LEU A 6 -9.13 5.60 -8.44
N ARG A 7 -9.18 6.39 -9.52
CA ARG A 7 -8.21 7.46 -9.79
C ARG A 7 -8.18 8.46 -8.64
N PHE A 8 -9.33 8.96 -8.20
CA PHE A 8 -9.39 9.88 -7.06
C PHE A 8 -8.82 9.27 -5.77
N ALA A 9 -9.09 8.00 -5.49
CA ALA A 9 -8.57 7.34 -4.30
C ALA A 9 -7.04 7.29 -4.33
N TYR A 10 -6.45 6.77 -5.41
CA TYR A 10 -5.00 6.54 -5.53
C TYR A 10 -4.20 7.76 -6.03
N ASP A 11 -4.85 8.85 -6.43
CA ASP A 11 -4.21 10.13 -6.68
C ASP A 11 -3.89 10.87 -5.37
N VAL A 12 -3.05 10.23 -4.56
CA VAL A 12 -2.65 10.66 -3.23
C VAL A 12 -1.14 10.44 -3.07
N THR A 13 -0.49 11.33 -2.32
CA THR A 13 0.89 11.13 -1.87
C THR A 13 0.88 10.23 -0.64
N PRO A 14 1.58 9.09 -0.64
CA PRO A 14 1.67 8.24 0.54
C PRO A 14 2.47 8.94 1.64
N LEU A 15 2.17 8.59 2.88
CA LEU A 15 3.03 8.89 4.01
C LEU A 15 4.15 7.84 4.03
N GLU A 16 5.39 8.28 3.99
CA GLU A 16 6.57 7.41 4.06
C GLU A 16 7.50 7.94 5.15
N TYR A 17 7.56 7.20 6.27
CA TYR A 17 8.43 7.53 7.40
C TYR A 17 9.22 6.30 7.80
N GLU A 18 10.52 6.47 8.05
CA GLU A 18 11.42 5.39 8.45
C GLU A 18 11.91 5.63 9.88
N ASN A 19 12.06 4.55 10.66
CA ASN A 19 12.61 4.58 12.03
C ASN A 19 11.90 5.57 12.96
N VAL A 20 10.58 5.57 12.94
CA VAL A 20 9.74 6.41 13.80
C VAL A 20 9.23 5.63 15.00
N GLU A 21 8.82 6.32 16.06
CA GLU A 21 8.54 5.68 17.35
C GLU A 21 7.04 5.59 17.64
N ILE A 22 6.61 4.41 18.09
CA ILE A 22 5.27 4.22 18.64
C ILE A 22 5.18 4.90 20.02
N THR A 23 4.26 5.84 20.16
CA THR A 23 4.04 6.56 21.42
C THR A 23 3.02 5.86 22.33
N PHE A 24 1.98 5.24 21.75
CA PHE A 24 1.09 4.31 22.41
C PHE A 24 0.35 3.42 21.40
N VAL A 25 -0.21 2.32 21.89
CA VAL A 25 -1.10 1.42 21.15
C VAL A 25 -2.42 1.27 21.90
N THR A 26 -3.52 1.10 21.16
CA THR A 26 -4.82 0.69 21.70
C THR A 26 -5.19 -0.68 21.14
N THR A 27 -6.44 -1.12 21.33
CA THR A 27 -6.95 -2.37 20.72
C THR A 27 -6.97 -2.35 19.19
N ASN A 28 -7.00 -1.17 18.57
CA ASN A 28 -7.22 -1.02 17.12
C ASN A 28 -6.49 0.17 16.50
N ASN A 29 -5.56 0.80 17.23
CA ASN A 29 -4.82 1.95 16.74
C ASN A 29 -3.37 1.89 17.21
N ILE A 30 -2.47 2.30 16.31
CA ILE A 30 -1.04 2.50 16.58
C ILE A 30 -0.78 4.00 16.39
N HIS A 31 -0.41 4.69 17.48
CA HIS A 31 -0.09 6.12 17.46
C HIS A 31 1.42 6.31 17.36
N ILE A 32 1.87 7.04 16.33
CA ILE A 32 3.28 7.11 15.92
C ILE A 32 3.73 8.56 15.87
N ASN A 33 4.84 8.87 16.53
CA ASN A 33 5.50 10.17 16.42
C ASN A 33 6.48 10.14 15.25
N THR A 34 6.25 10.98 14.23
CA THR A 34 7.10 10.98 13.03
C THR A 34 8.43 11.72 13.25
N GLY A 35 8.57 12.44 14.36
CA GLY A 35 9.70 13.35 14.62
C GLY A 35 9.69 14.61 13.74
N GLN A 36 8.80 14.70 12.76
CA GLN A 36 8.67 15.84 11.88
C GLN A 36 7.76 16.91 12.49
N LYS A 37 7.86 18.14 11.96
CA LYS A 37 6.99 19.25 12.36
C LYS A 37 6.16 19.74 11.18
N LYS A 38 4.88 19.97 11.43
CA LYS A 38 3.93 20.62 10.52
C LYS A 38 3.35 21.84 11.23
N SER A 39 3.51 23.02 10.64
CA SER A 39 3.07 24.29 11.23
C SER A 39 3.58 24.53 12.67
N GLY A 40 4.81 24.10 12.96
CA GLY A 40 5.44 24.26 14.28
C GLY A 40 5.09 23.18 15.32
N CYS A 41 4.11 22.33 15.04
CA CYS A 41 3.70 21.22 15.90
C CYS A 41 4.30 19.90 15.42
N VAL A 42 4.56 18.98 16.34
CA VAL A 42 4.98 17.61 16.00
C VAL A 42 3.87 16.93 15.21
N LEU A 43 4.23 16.29 14.11
CA LEU A 43 3.34 15.52 13.28
C LEU A 43 3.28 14.08 13.79
N TYR A 44 2.06 13.54 13.89
CA TYR A 44 1.81 12.16 14.26
C TYR A 44 1.09 11.42 13.14
N VAL A 45 1.19 10.10 13.18
CA VAL A 45 0.39 9.20 12.36
C VAL A 45 -0.48 8.35 13.27
N ASP A 46 -1.77 8.29 12.95
CA ASP A 46 -2.72 7.35 13.54
C ASP A 46 -3.00 6.24 12.54
N SER A 47 -2.47 5.04 12.80
CA SER A 47 -2.76 3.87 11.99
C SER A 47 -3.89 3.05 12.63
N ILE A 48 -5.05 3.03 11.99
CA ILE A 48 -6.18 2.20 12.41
C ILE A 48 -6.03 0.79 11.82
N VAL A 49 -6.16 -0.22 12.67
CA VAL A 49 -5.95 -1.62 12.32
C VAL A 49 -7.05 -2.54 12.87
N SER A 50 -7.07 -3.78 12.40
CA SER A 50 -7.93 -4.85 12.90
C SER A 50 -7.50 -5.33 14.29
N LEU A 51 -8.44 -5.95 15.01
CA LEU A 51 -8.15 -6.60 16.28
C LEU A 51 -7.04 -7.65 16.08
N GLY A 52 -6.13 -7.75 17.06
CA GLY A 52 -4.99 -8.66 17.04
C GLY A 52 -3.77 -8.14 16.28
N VAL A 53 -3.91 -7.11 15.42
CA VAL A 53 -2.74 -6.51 14.74
C VAL A 53 -1.84 -5.79 15.74
N THR A 54 -2.44 -5.04 16.68
CA THR A 54 -1.70 -4.25 17.69
C THR A 54 -0.93 -5.11 18.68
N ASP A 55 -1.26 -6.40 18.82
CA ASP A 55 -0.53 -7.35 19.70
C ASP A 55 0.93 -7.55 19.27
N ASN A 56 1.26 -7.20 18.02
CA ASN A 56 2.63 -7.28 17.49
C ASN A 56 3.50 -6.07 17.87
N PHE A 57 2.91 -5.02 18.46
CA PHE A 57 3.55 -3.73 18.68
C PHE A 57 3.44 -3.29 20.13
N ILE A 58 4.49 -2.66 20.65
CA ILE A 58 4.49 -2.04 21.97
C ILE A 58 4.96 -0.58 21.91
N LYS A 59 4.60 0.21 22.92
CA LYS A 59 5.12 1.56 23.08
C LYS A 59 6.65 1.55 23.10
N GLY A 60 7.25 2.47 22.34
CA GLY A 60 8.70 2.61 22.20
C GLY A 60 9.30 1.80 21.05
N ASP A 61 8.54 0.88 20.43
CA ASP A 61 9.00 0.20 19.21
C ASP A 61 9.34 1.22 18.12
N LYS A 62 10.41 0.93 17.38
CA LYS A 62 10.73 1.61 16.13
C LYS A 62 10.03 0.93 14.98
N VAL A 63 9.39 1.71 14.11
CA VAL A 63 8.60 1.24 12.98
C VAL A 63 8.87 2.05 11.72
N ASP A 64 8.59 1.43 10.59
CA ASP A 64 8.48 2.10 9.30
C ASP A 64 7.01 2.20 8.91
N VAL A 65 6.65 3.33 8.31
CA VAL A 65 5.29 3.66 7.90
C VAL A 65 5.27 3.87 6.40
N PHE A 66 4.46 3.08 5.70
CA PHE A 66 4.01 3.36 4.33
C PHE A 66 2.49 3.29 4.31
N GLY A 67 1.82 4.45 4.32
CA GLY A 67 0.37 4.52 4.49
C GLY A 67 -0.30 5.54 3.58
N LEU A 68 -1.52 5.22 3.14
CA LEU A 68 -2.32 6.15 2.33
C LEU A 68 -3.23 6.98 3.22
N PRO A 69 -3.04 8.32 3.31
CA PRO A 69 -3.86 9.17 4.15
C PRO A 69 -5.28 9.25 3.60
N TYR A 70 -6.27 9.04 4.48
CA TYR A 70 -7.68 9.06 4.09
C TYR A 70 -8.46 10.28 4.58
N ASN A 71 -7.91 11.04 5.53
CA ASN A 71 -8.45 12.33 5.96
C ASN A 71 -7.28 13.31 6.25
N PHE A 72 -7.59 14.61 6.27
CA PHE A 72 -6.64 15.67 6.58
C PHE A 72 -7.23 16.63 7.63
N SER A 73 -8.03 16.10 8.55
CA SER A 73 -8.88 16.90 9.45
C SER A 73 -8.13 17.53 10.62
N SER A 74 -6.97 16.99 11.01
CA SER A 74 -6.12 17.55 12.06
C SER A 74 -4.86 18.14 11.43
N PRO A 75 -4.41 19.35 11.83
CA PRO A 75 -3.20 19.92 11.27
C PRO A 75 -1.96 19.08 11.56
N ASN A 76 -1.99 18.25 12.61
CA ASN A 76 -0.82 17.59 13.19
C ASN A 76 -0.96 16.07 13.30
N VAL A 77 -2.03 15.47 12.76
CA VAL A 77 -2.23 14.02 12.78
C VAL A 77 -2.75 13.59 11.41
N ASP A 78 -1.98 12.75 10.72
CA ASP A 78 -2.42 12.11 9.49
C ASP A 78 -2.98 10.71 9.83
N ASN A 79 -4.18 10.38 9.36
CA ASN A 79 -4.80 9.09 9.63
C ASN A 79 -4.67 8.14 8.44
N ILE A 80 -4.28 6.90 8.72
CA ILE A 80 -4.11 5.81 7.75
C ILE A 80 -4.79 4.53 8.26
N TYR A 81 -4.95 3.54 7.39
CA TYR A 81 -5.30 2.17 7.77
C TYR A 81 -4.10 1.26 7.52
N GLY A 82 -3.64 0.54 8.54
CA GLY A 82 -2.45 -0.33 8.44
C GLY A 82 -1.19 0.45 8.04
N GLY A 83 -0.37 -0.15 7.19
CA GLY A 83 0.83 0.49 6.65
C GLY A 83 1.99 0.59 7.63
N VAL A 84 2.06 -0.27 8.65
CA VAL A 84 3.08 -0.24 9.70
C VAL A 84 3.85 -1.57 9.75
N VAL A 85 5.17 -1.51 9.70
CA VAL A 85 6.07 -2.66 9.89
C VAL A 85 7.12 -2.34 10.94
N LYS A 86 7.69 -3.36 11.61
CA LYS A 86 8.79 -3.13 12.54
C LYS A 86 10.01 -2.62 11.77
N HIS A 87 10.65 -1.59 12.32
CA HIS A 87 11.86 -1.07 11.72
C HIS A 87 12.97 -2.11 11.80
N SER A 88 13.77 -2.19 10.74
CA SER A 88 14.96 -3.03 10.68
C SER A 88 16.09 -2.24 10.03
N ASP A 89 17.28 -2.29 10.64
CA ASP A 89 18.49 -1.64 10.12
C ASP A 89 19.03 -2.30 8.83
N ASP A 90 18.44 -3.43 8.42
CA ASP A 90 18.74 -4.12 7.17
C ASP A 90 18.34 -3.27 5.94
N LYS A 91 19.18 -2.30 5.60
CA LYS A 91 19.05 -1.52 4.36
C LYS A 91 19.57 -2.35 3.19
N HIS A 92 18.66 -2.90 2.40
CA HIS A 92 19.00 -3.50 1.12
C HIS A 92 19.06 -2.40 0.06
N GLN A 93 19.96 -2.53 -0.92
CA GLN A 93 19.75 -1.86 -2.20
C GLN A 93 18.36 -2.29 -2.68
N SER A 94 17.50 -1.32 -2.98
CA SER A 94 16.07 -1.49 -3.28
C SER A 94 15.73 -2.88 -3.83
N LEU A 95 14.90 -3.62 -3.11
CA LEU A 95 14.47 -4.95 -3.49
C LEU A 95 13.68 -4.88 -4.79
N GLN A 96 14.07 -5.75 -5.73
CA GLN A 96 13.46 -5.88 -7.05
C GLN A 96 12.67 -7.19 -7.11
N PHE A 97 11.50 -7.14 -7.73
CA PHE A 97 10.63 -8.30 -7.88
C PHE A 97 10.44 -8.61 -9.37
N VAL A 98 10.40 -9.90 -9.70
CA VAL A 98 10.04 -10.34 -11.05
C VAL A 98 8.57 -10.05 -11.28
N GLY A 99 8.25 -9.33 -12.34
CA GLY A 99 6.90 -8.93 -12.70
C GLY A 99 6.51 -9.39 -14.10
N ILE A 100 5.29 -9.89 -14.25
CA ILE A 100 4.69 -10.19 -15.56
C ILE A 100 3.42 -9.34 -15.71
N LEU A 101 3.27 -8.70 -16.87
CA LEU A 101 2.04 -8.06 -17.28
C LEU A 101 1.40 -8.87 -18.40
N ASN A 102 0.17 -9.33 -18.16
CA ASN A 102 -0.69 -9.99 -19.13
C ASN A 102 -1.81 -9.03 -19.56
N GLN A 103 -1.89 -8.74 -20.85
CA GLN A 103 -2.92 -7.89 -21.44
C GLN A 103 -3.70 -8.72 -22.46
N ASP A 104 -4.94 -9.09 -22.12
CA ASP A 104 -5.80 -9.92 -22.98
C ASP A 104 -5.13 -11.22 -23.48
N GLY A 105 -4.27 -11.83 -22.66
CA GLY A 105 -3.54 -13.05 -22.98
C GLY A 105 -2.12 -12.84 -23.52
N GLU A 106 -1.73 -11.60 -23.85
CA GLU A 106 -0.36 -11.27 -24.26
C GLU A 106 0.51 -10.95 -23.05
N GLU A 107 1.56 -11.75 -22.83
CA GLU A 107 2.46 -11.60 -21.69
C GLU A 107 3.71 -10.79 -22.04
N THR A 108 4.10 -9.89 -21.15
CA THR A 108 5.32 -9.09 -21.22
C THR A 108 5.99 -9.06 -19.85
N SER A 109 7.29 -9.36 -19.81
CA SER A 109 8.10 -9.18 -18.59
C SER A 109 8.28 -7.70 -18.28
N LEU A 110 8.05 -7.33 -17.03
CA LEU A 110 8.24 -5.96 -16.55
C LEU A 110 9.71 -5.71 -16.18
N PRO A 111 10.21 -4.47 -16.36
CA PRO A 111 11.51 -4.06 -15.83
C PRO A 111 11.63 -4.36 -14.34
N SER A 112 12.82 -4.78 -13.88
CA SER A 112 13.03 -5.19 -12.48
C SER A 112 12.92 -4.04 -11.48
N ASP A 113 13.00 -2.80 -11.95
CA ASP A 113 12.82 -1.56 -11.19
C ASP A 113 11.38 -1.03 -11.21
N THR A 114 10.43 -1.77 -11.80
CA THR A 114 9.01 -1.38 -11.85
C THR A 114 8.44 -1.10 -10.46
N ILE A 115 8.80 -1.95 -9.49
CA ILE A 115 8.39 -1.80 -8.08
C ILE A 115 9.63 -1.87 -7.22
N LEU A 116 9.97 -0.75 -6.58
CA LEU A 116 11.09 -0.65 -5.65
C LEU A 116 10.57 -0.66 -4.22
N ILE A 117 10.96 -1.67 -3.44
CA ILE A 117 10.70 -1.75 -2.00
C ILE A 117 12.03 -1.65 -1.26
N LYS A 118 12.12 -0.77 -0.27
CA LYS A 118 13.40 -0.52 0.45
C LYS A 118 13.67 -1.55 1.54
N HIS A 119 12.63 -2.04 2.19
CA HIS A 119 12.72 -2.84 3.40
C HIS A 119 12.35 -4.30 3.15
N LYS A 120 13.01 -5.22 3.86
CA LYS A 120 12.68 -6.65 3.82
C LYS A 120 11.22 -6.92 4.17
N GLN A 121 10.71 -6.22 5.18
CA GLN A 121 9.30 -6.27 5.53
C GLN A 121 8.56 -5.10 4.90
N PHE A 122 7.45 -5.40 4.24
CA PHE A 122 6.59 -4.40 3.63
C PHE A 122 5.12 -4.84 3.70
N THR A 123 4.20 -3.90 3.55
CA THR A 123 2.77 -4.20 3.59
C THR A 123 2.20 -4.46 2.18
N LEU A 124 1.10 -5.21 2.09
CA LEU A 124 0.33 -5.32 0.84
C LEU A 124 -0.09 -3.94 0.34
N GLN A 125 -0.36 -2.99 1.25
CA GLN A 125 -0.72 -1.62 0.91
C GLN A 125 0.38 -0.90 0.13
N GLU A 126 1.64 -1.00 0.57
CA GLU A 126 2.77 -0.41 -0.14
C GLU A 126 2.90 -0.98 -1.56
N PHE A 127 2.85 -2.31 -1.67
CA PHE A 127 2.98 -3.01 -2.95
C PHE A 127 1.82 -2.67 -3.90
N ASP A 128 0.58 -2.76 -3.41
CA ASP A 128 -0.64 -2.43 -4.16
C ASP A 128 -0.61 -0.97 -4.66
N PHE A 129 -0.25 -0.03 -3.79
CA PHE A 129 -0.14 1.38 -4.18
C PHE A 129 0.89 1.58 -5.29
N LYS A 130 2.09 1.01 -5.17
CA LYS A 130 3.16 1.16 -6.16
C LYS A 130 2.77 0.53 -7.50
N ILE A 131 2.13 -0.64 -7.49
CA ILE A 131 1.59 -1.29 -8.71
C ILE A 131 0.56 -0.39 -9.37
N ARG A 132 -0.41 0.13 -8.61
CA ARG A 132 -1.44 1.01 -9.18
C ARG A 132 -0.87 2.31 -9.72
N LYS A 133 0.10 2.92 -9.03
CA LYS A 133 0.79 4.12 -9.52
C LYS A 133 1.49 3.85 -10.84
N PHE A 134 2.29 2.79 -10.92
CA PHE A 134 2.93 2.36 -12.16
C PHE A 134 1.91 2.19 -13.30
N LEU A 135 0.81 1.48 -13.04
CA LEU A 135 -0.23 1.23 -14.04
C LEU A 135 -1.01 2.50 -14.43
N MET A 136 -1.25 3.41 -13.50
CA MET A 136 -1.88 4.71 -13.78
C MET A 136 -1.00 5.57 -14.68
N GLU A 137 0.31 5.60 -14.43
CA GLU A 137 1.27 6.44 -15.16
C GLU A 137 1.59 5.89 -16.55
N ASN A 138 1.78 4.58 -16.67
CA ASN A 138 2.27 3.96 -17.91
C ASN A 138 1.15 3.38 -18.80
N TYR A 139 0.01 3.05 -18.21
CA TYR A 139 -1.10 2.39 -18.92
C TYR A 139 -2.45 3.11 -18.74
N SER A 140 -2.48 4.21 -17.99
CA SER A 140 -3.68 5.03 -17.78
C SER A 140 -4.89 4.20 -17.36
N ILE A 141 -4.71 3.18 -16.50
CA ILE A 141 -5.76 2.17 -16.23
C ILE A 141 -7.08 2.75 -15.68
N TYR A 142 -7.03 3.94 -15.08
CA TYR A 142 -8.19 4.62 -14.49
C TYR A 142 -8.61 5.91 -15.21
N ASP A 143 -8.10 6.14 -16.41
CA ASP A 143 -8.53 7.26 -17.24
C ASP A 143 -9.90 6.96 -17.85
N SER A 144 -10.70 8.00 -18.10
CA SER A 144 -12.05 7.83 -18.67
C SER A 144 -12.01 7.09 -20.01
N GLU A 145 -11.04 7.43 -20.85
CA GLU A 145 -10.83 6.88 -22.19
C GLU A 145 -10.04 5.57 -22.19
N SER A 146 -9.63 5.06 -21.03
CA SER A 146 -8.84 3.86 -20.93
C SER A 146 -9.61 2.64 -21.44
N ARG A 147 -8.94 1.77 -22.21
CA ARG A 147 -9.56 0.54 -22.76
C ARG A 147 -9.78 -0.55 -21.71
N TYR A 148 -9.06 -0.53 -20.59
CA TYR A 148 -9.13 -1.60 -19.60
C TYR A 148 -10.44 -1.52 -18.80
N ILE A 149 -11.17 -2.62 -18.71
CA ILE A 149 -12.47 -2.68 -18.01
C ILE A 149 -12.41 -3.53 -16.73
N SER A 150 -11.40 -4.40 -16.62
CA SER A 150 -11.14 -5.21 -15.45
C SER A 150 -9.67 -5.56 -15.34
N GLY A 151 -9.28 -6.03 -14.16
CA GLY A 151 -7.93 -6.48 -13.90
C GLY A 151 -7.70 -6.81 -12.43
N SER A 152 -6.67 -7.59 -12.18
CA SER A 152 -6.18 -7.96 -10.86
C SER A 152 -4.65 -7.99 -10.90
N PHE A 153 -4.01 -7.84 -9.75
CA PHE A 153 -2.64 -8.34 -9.60
C PHE A 153 -2.61 -9.46 -8.58
N PHE A 154 -1.64 -10.35 -8.74
CA PHE A 154 -1.35 -11.45 -7.83
C PHE A 154 0.07 -11.28 -7.31
N LEU A 155 0.23 -11.30 -5.99
CA LEU A 155 1.53 -11.43 -5.36
C LEU A 155 1.74 -12.91 -5.02
N ALA A 156 2.70 -13.55 -5.68
CA ALA A 156 3.00 -14.96 -5.50
C ALA A 156 4.13 -15.17 -4.49
N THR A 157 3.93 -16.08 -3.55
CA THR A 157 4.95 -16.50 -2.59
C THR A 157 5.65 -17.79 -3.03
N LYS A 158 6.83 -18.04 -2.48
CA LYS A 158 7.63 -19.25 -2.77
C LYS A 158 6.96 -20.55 -2.33
N ASP A 159 6.03 -20.49 -1.38
CA ASP A 159 5.19 -21.63 -0.96
C ASP A 159 3.90 -21.77 -1.78
N SER A 160 3.86 -21.16 -2.98
CA SER A 160 2.76 -21.27 -3.95
C SER A 160 1.42 -20.69 -3.48
N LYS A 161 1.43 -19.78 -2.50
CA LYS A 161 0.24 -18.97 -2.19
C LYS A 161 0.19 -17.77 -3.12
N HIS A 162 -1.03 -17.36 -3.45
CA HIS A 162 -1.29 -16.16 -4.24
C HIS A 162 -2.19 -15.21 -3.46
N TYR A 163 -1.79 -13.94 -3.42
CA TYR A 163 -2.58 -12.85 -2.86
C TYR A 163 -3.13 -12.01 -4.00
N GLU A 164 -4.43 -12.17 -4.27
CA GLU A 164 -5.11 -11.42 -5.31
C GLU A 164 -5.56 -10.05 -4.79
N VAL A 165 -5.32 -9.03 -5.60
CA VAL A 165 -5.91 -7.71 -5.42
C VAL A 165 -6.65 -7.31 -6.69
N ASN A 166 -7.96 -7.14 -6.57
CA ASN A 166 -8.80 -6.63 -7.65
C ASN A 166 -8.51 -5.14 -7.89
N LEU A 167 -8.12 -4.82 -9.14
CA LEU A 167 -7.80 -3.46 -9.56
C LEU A 167 -9.06 -2.64 -9.93
N PHE A 168 -10.18 -3.30 -10.22
CA PHE A 168 -11.44 -2.69 -10.68
C PHE A 168 -12.66 -3.21 -9.91
N ASN A 169 -12.57 -3.30 -8.57
CA ASN A 169 -13.68 -3.78 -7.77
C ASN A 169 -14.88 -2.84 -7.90
N LYS A 170 -16.02 -3.36 -8.37
CA LYS A 170 -17.24 -2.57 -8.66
C LYS A 170 -17.83 -1.93 -7.41
N ASP A 171 -17.61 -2.53 -6.23
CA ASP A 171 -18.07 -2.01 -4.95
C ASP A 171 -17.34 -0.73 -4.53
N ASP A 172 -16.23 -0.40 -5.20
CA ASP A 172 -15.45 0.80 -4.94
C ASP A 172 -16.01 2.07 -5.58
N LYS A 173 -17.07 1.92 -6.40
CA LYS A 173 -17.74 3.04 -7.05
C LYS A 173 -18.28 4.03 -6.01
N LEU A 174 -17.92 5.30 -6.15
CA LEU A 174 -18.33 6.42 -5.28
C LEU A 174 -17.88 6.28 -3.81
N LEU A 175 -16.89 5.45 -3.51
CA LEU A 175 -16.25 5.45 -2.20
C LEU A 175 -15.29 6.64 -2.06
N GLY A 176 -15.38 7.33 -0.92
CA GLY A 176 -14.31 8.23 -0.48
C GLY A 176 -13.13 7.43 0.07
N ARG A 177 -11.96 8.09 0.18
CA ARG A 177 -10.70 7.45 0.63
C ARG A 177 -10.83 6.67 1.94
N ASP A 178 -11.59 7.19 2.92
CA ASP A 178 -11.82 6.49 4.20
C ASP A 178 -12.39 5.09 3.99
N ARG A 179 -13.49 4.98 3.23
CA ARG A 179 -14.12 3.68 2.99
C ARG A 179 -13.26 2.79 2.11
N PHE A 180 -12.58 3.39 1.13
CA PHE A 180 -11.77 2.65 0.18
C PHE A 180 -10.53 2.01 0.86
N PHE A 181 -9.78 2.79 1.64
CA PHE A 181 -8.53 2.35 2.28
C PHE A 181 -8.74 1.49 3.54
N LYS A 182 -9.98 1.36 4.05
CA LYS A 182 -10.31 0.40 5.13
C LYS A 182 -9.86 -1.03 4.86
N ARG A 183 -9.68 -1.43 3.59
CA ARG A 183 -9.15 -2.76 3.24
C ARG A 183 -7.76 -3.04 3.83
N TYR A 184 -6.95 -2.01 4.06
CA TYR A 184 -5.59 -2.15 4.58
C TYR A 184 -5.52 -2.26 6.10
N ARG A 185 -6.66 -2.24 6.80
CA ARG A 185 -6.73 -2.39 8.26
C ARG A 185 -6.16 -3.72 8.77
N ASP A 186 -6.08 -4.74 7.92
CA ASP A 186 -5.48 -6.02 8.29
C ASP A 186 -3.96 -5.92 8.48
N ASN A 187 -3.35 -4.82 8.03
CA ASN A 187 -1.92 -4.58 8.07
C ASN A 187 -1.14 -5.79 7.52
N LYS A 188 -1.60 -6.37 6.40
CA LYS A 188 -0.97 -7.56 5.83
C LYS A 188 0.50 -7.31 5.49
N VAL A 189 1.41 -7.90 6.25
CA VAL A 189 2.87 -7.80 6.07
C VAL A 189 3.41 -9.01 5.32
N PHE A 190 4.42 -8.78 4.48
CA PHE A 190 5.22 -9.80 3.81
C PHE A 190 6.70 -9.62 4.15
N ASN A 191 7.45 -10.73 4.16
CA ASN A 191 8.89 -10.71 4.06
C ASN A 191 9.28 -10.91 2.59
N SER A 192 10.17 -10.07 2.07
CA SER A 192 10.63 -10.14 0.67
C SER A 192 11.25 -11.48 0.31
N GLU A 193 11.87 -12.15 1.27
CA GLU A 193 12.45 -13.49 1.07
C GLU A 193 11.39 -14.57 0.81
N GLU A 194 10.12 -14.32 1.15
CA GLU A 194 9.01 -15.23 0.90
C GLU A 194 8.36 -14.98 -0.47
N ILE A 195 8.64 -13.86 -1.11
CA ILE A 195 8.03 -13.48 -2.39
C ILE A 195 8.77 -14.17 -3.54
N SER A 196 8.00 -14.69 -4.49
CA SER A 196 8.52 -15.27 -5.73
C SER A 196 8.48 -14.26 -6.87
N HIS A 197 7.30 -13.75 -7.20
CA HIS A 197 7.04 -12.83 -8.31
C HIS A 197 5.67 -12.16 -8.13
N PHE A 198 5.31 -11.28 -9.05
CA PHE A 198 3.96 -10.77 -9.17
C PHE A 198 3.48 -10.81 -10.62
N ASP A 199 2.18 -11.01 -10.79
CA ASP A 199 1.52 -11.02 -12.09
C ASP A 199 0.42 -9.96 -12.11
N ILE A 200 0.31 -9.22 -13.19
CA ILE A 200 -0.76 -8.24 -13.43
C ILE A 200 -1.55 -8.73 -14.63
N TYR A 201 -2.87 -8.84 -14.47
CA TYR A 201 -3.79 -9.15 -15.55
C TYR A 201 -4.68 -7.95 -15.82
N LEU A 202 -4.67 -7.46 -17.06
CA LEU A 202 -5.55 -6.40 -17.53
C LEU A 202 -6.39 -6.91 -18.70
N LYS A 203 -7.69 -6.62 -18.68
CA LYS A 203 -8.61 -7.02 -19.75
C LYS A 203 -9.34 -5.84 -20.37
N THR A 204 -9.57 -5.92 -21.66
CA THR A 204 -10.35 -4.94 -22.44
C THR A 204 -11.75 -5.41 -22.80
N HIS A 205 -12.03 -6.72 -22.63
CA HIS A 205 -13.31 -7.37 -22.93
C HIS A 205 -13.67 -8.47 -21.92
#